data_AF-A0A0L8FN67-F1
#
_entry.id   AF-A0A0L8FN67-F1
#
_cell.length_a   1.000
_cell.length_b   1.000
_cell.length_c   1.000
_cell.angle_alpha   90.00
_cell.angle_beta   90.00
_cell.angle_gamma   90.00
#
_symmetry.space_group_name_H-M   'P 1'
#
loop_
_entity.id
_entity.type
_entity.pdbx_description
1 polymer ?
#
loop_
_entity_poly.entity_id
_entity_poly.type
_entity_poly.pdbx_seq_one_letter_code
_entity_poly.pdbx_strand_id
1 'polypeptide(L)'
;MNLFDLHKRQEKKKRKTNPWNSSINIRPNYAPLFILYLENPPTDDTQNRTPSTFILAIKNRIVHIRNEKLKVRKFSFWNMIKNNHKAEIYERWLNSTPIILPHKFQIKRIPNEQDQRRQLRENLTLEKMKTEIELLKLRALSNEEKLKNIDEEIYNELKKH
;
A
#
# COMPACT_ATOMS: atom_id res chain seq x y z
N MET A 1 -21.64 -25.97 -32.36
CA MET A 1 -20.80 -24.99 -31.62
C MET A 1 -19.36 -25.25 -32.07
N ASN A 2 -18.78 -24.32 -32.81
CA ASN A 2 -17.61 -24.56 -33.66
C ASN A 2 -16.31 -24.55 -32.84
N LEU A 3 -15.39 -25.50 -33.06
CA LEU A 3 -14.13 -25.62 -32.30
C LEU A 3 -13.26 -24.35 -32.40
N PHE A 4 -13.42 -23.59 -33.48
CA PHE A 4 -12.76 -22.30 -33.70
C PHE A 4 -13.18 -21.19 -32.72
N ASP A 5 -14.41 -21.23 -32.19
CA ASP A 5 -14.91 -20.22 -31.25
C ASP A 5 -14.38 -20.41 -29.82
N LEU A 6 -13.95 -21.64 -29.49
CA LEU A 6 -13.37 -21.94 -28.19
C LEU A 6 -11.94 -21.37 -28.07
N HIS A 7 -11.19 -21.34 -29.18
CA HIS A 7 -9.81 -20.87 -29.19
C HIS A 7 -9.71 -19.34 -29.06
N LYS A 8 -10.61 -18.57 -29.71
CA LYS A 8 -10.69 -17.10 -29.55
C LYS A 8 -11.11 -16.65 -28.15
N ARG A 9 -11.81 -17.50 -27.38
CA ARG A 9 -12.15 -17.21 -25.98
C ARG A 9 -10.98 -17.40 -25.01
N GLN A 10 -10.01 -18.23 -25.35
CA GLN A 10 -8.80 -18.42 -24.53
C GLN A 10 -7.77 -17.29 -24.74
N GLU A 11 -7.69 -16.70 -25.94
CA GLU A 11 -6.77 -15.59 -26.21
C GLU A 11 -7.22 -14.25 -25.60
N LYS A 12 -8.52 -13.99 -25.48
CA LYS A 12 -9.02 -12.75 -24.85
C LYS A 12 -8.90 -12.72 -23.32
N LYS A 13 -8.55 -13.83 -22.67
CA LYS A 13 -8.29 -13.87 -21.22
C LYS A 13 -6.86 -13.47 -20.82
N LYS A 14 -5.94 -13.28 -21.78
CA LYS A 14 -4.53 -12.93 -21.48
C LYS A 14 -4.19 -11.43 -21.54
N ARG A 15 -5.16 -10.53 -21.75
CA ARG A 15 -4.90 -9.08 -21.82
C ARG A 15 -5.89 -8.25 -21.02
N LYS A 16 -5.89 -8.42 -19.70
CA LYS A 16 -6.31 -7.38 -18.74
C LYS A 16 -5.41 -7.46 -17.50
N THR A 17 -4.13 -7.18 -17.69
CA THR A 17 -3.28 -6.75 -16.60
C THR A 17 -3.74 -5.35 -16.21
N ASN A 18 -4.13 -5.20 -14.95
CA ASN A 18 -4.42 -3.92 -14.33
C ASN A 18 -3.19 -3.00 -14.53
N PRO A 19 -3.33 -1.75 -15.00
CA PRO A 19 -2.18 -0.83 -15.10
C PRO A 19 -1.61 -0.46 -13.72
N TRP A 20 -2.33 -0.77 -12.64
CA TRP A 20 -1.94 -0.56 -11.25
C TRP A 20 -1.42 -1.81 -10.54
N ASN A 21 -1.32 -2.93 -11.27
CA ASN A 21 -0.77 -4.19 -10.76
C ASN A 21 0.42 -4.62 -11.63
N SER A 22 1.25 -3.65 -12.04
CA SER A 22 2.62 -3.94 -12.38
C SER A 22 3.22 -4.56 -11.12
N SER A 23 3.60 -5.83 -11.27
CA SER A 23 4.47 -6.58 -10.40
C SER A 23 5.35 -5.64 -9.59
N ILE A 24 5.43 -5.90 -8.29
CA ILE A 24 6.64 -5.65 -7.53
C ILE A 24 7.75 -6.27 -8.39
N ASN A 25 8.33 -5.46 -9.27
CA ASN A 25 9.62 -5.70 -9.84
C ASN A 25 10.49 -5.58 -8.59
N ILE A 26 10.71 -6.73 -7.95
CA ILE A 26 11.91 -6.96 -7.17
C ILE A 26 12.99 -6.65 -8.19
N ARG A 27 13.39 -5.38 -8.24
CA ARG A 27 14.56 -4.97 -8.98
C ARG A 27 15.65 -5.95 -8.53
N PRO A 28 16.48 -6.47 -9.45
CA PRO A 28 17.68 -7.15 -9.00
C PRO A 28 18.31 -6.24 -7.95
N ASN A 29 18.72 -6.85 -6.85
CA ASN A 29 19.36 -6.23 -5.71
C ASN A 29 20.57 -5.44 -6.22
N TYR A 30 20.34 -4.24 -6.74
CA TYR A 30 21.33 -3.21 -6.81
C TYR A 30 21.44 -2.80 -5.36
N ALA A 31 22.21 -3.58 -4.60
CA ALA A 31 22.94 -3.02 -3.49
C ALA A 31 23.51 -1.71 -4.07
N PRO A 32 23.06 -0.53 -3.59
CA PRO A 32 23.67 0.70 -4.06
C PRO A 32 25.17 0.47 -3.85
N LEU A 33 26.01 0.81 -4.83
CA LEU A 33 27.48 0.67 -4.77
C LEU A 33 28.08 1.28 -3.47
N PHE A 34 27.26 1.99 -2.72
CA PHE A 34 27.44 2.47 -1.35
C PHE A 34 27.49 1.38 -0.24
N ILE A 35 26.78 0.25 -0.34
CA ILE A 35 26.83 -0.82 0.70
C ILE A 35 28.17 -1.56 0.65
N LEU A 36 28.75 -1.75 -0.53
CA LEU A 36 30.10 -2.30 -0.68
C LEU A 36 31.20 -1.39 -0.11
N TYR A 37 30.88 -0.13 0.20
CA TYR A 37 31.80 0.82 0.81
C TYR A 37 31.87 0.73 2.34
N LEU A 38 30.96 -0.04 2.98
CA LEU A 38 30.93 -0.23 4.42
C LEU A 38 31.59 -1.54 4.88
N GLU A 39 31.69 -2.55 4.02
CA GLU A 39 32.26 -3.86 4.37
C GLU A 39 33.73 -4.03 4.00
N ASN A 40 34.28 -3.12 3.18
CA ASN A 40 35.71 -3.10 2.86
C ASN A 40 36.26 -1.69 3.11
N PRO A 41 37.00 -1.43 4.20
CA PRO A 41 37.75 -0.19 4.33
C PRO A 41 38.77 -0.14 3.16
N PRO A 42 38.83 0.94 2.38
CA PRO A 42 39.80 1.06 1.32
C PRO A 42 41.20 1.04 1.94
N THR A 43 42.01 0.05 1.56
CA THR A 43 43.45 0.04 1.80
C THR A 43 44.09 1.28 1.17
N ASP A 44 44.42 2.24 2.04
CA ASP A 44 45.52 3.20 2.02
C ASP A 44 45.88 4.06 0.78
N ASP A 45 45.05 4.15 -0.25
CA ASP A 45 45.28 5.11 -1.37
C ASP A 45 44.42 6.40 -1.27
N THR A 46 44.12 6.86 -0.05
CA THR A 46 43.12 7.93 0.21
C THR A 46 43.67 9.35 0.37
N GLN A 47 44.83 9.69 -0.18
CA GLN A 47 45.42 11.03 0.04
C GLN A 47 44.94 12.14 -0.90
N ASN A 48 44.10 11.89 -1.91
CA ASN A 48 43.71 12.90 -2.91
C ASN A 48 42.20 13.21 -3.02
N ARG A 49 41.40 13.02 -1.96
CA ARG A 49 40.02 13.54 -1.96
C ARG A 49 40.04 15.04 -1.72
N THR A 50 39.82 15.82 -2.78
CA THR A 50 39.61 17.26 -2.62
C THR A 50 38.41 17.50 -1.69
N PRO A 51 38.49 18.43 -0.72
CA PRO A 51 37.44 18.66 0.28
C PRO A 51 36.05 18.93 -0.34
N SER A 52 36.01 19.41 -1.58
CA SER A 52 34.81 19.56 -2.41
C SER A 52 34.02 18.25 -2.62
N THR A 53 34.70 17.13 -2.87
CA THR A 53 34.07 15.83 -3.15
C THR A 53 33.40 15.23 -1.90
N PHE A 54 34.01 15.41 -0.73
CA PHE A 54 33.46 14.96 0.55
C PHE A 54 32.20 15.74 0.94
N ILE A 55 32.24 17.07 0.80
CA ILE A 55 31.09 17.95 1.05
C ILE A 55 29.91 17.59 0.13
N LEU A 56 30.19 17.30 -1.16
CA LEU A 56 29.16 16.88 -2.11
C LEU A 56 28.52 15.53 -1.72
N ALA A 57 29.32 14.57 -1.26
CA ALA A 57 28.81 13.27 -0.80
C ALA A 57 27.87 13.41 0.41
N ILE A 58 28.22 14.26 1.38
CA ILE A 58 27.34 14.55 2.53
C ILE A 58 26.03 15.20 2.07
N LYS A 59 26.10 16.20 1.19
CA LYS A 59 24.89 16.86 0.65
C LYS A 59 23.97 15.85 -0.04
N ASN A 60 24.53 14.97 -0.88
CA ASN A 60 23.75 13.94 -1.57
C ASN A 60 23.11 12.93 -0.60
N ARG A 61 23.82 12.56 0.48
CA ARG A 61 23.26 11.69 1.53
C ARG A 61 22.07 12.34 2.23
N ILE A 62 22.17 13.61 2.62
CA ILE A 62 21.09 14.35 3.28
C ILE A 62 19.88 14.44 2.35
N VAL A 63 20.10 14.80 1.08
CA VAL A 63 19.03 14.87 0.07
C VAL A 63 18.37 13.50 -0.12
N HIS A 64 19.15 12.42 -0.14
CA HIS A 64 18.62 11.06 -0.26
C HIS A 64 17.72 10.67 0.92
N ILE A 65 18.20 10.85 2.15
CA ILE A 65 17.43 10.56 3.38
C ILE A 65 16.12 11.34 3.38
N ARG A 66 16.19 12.64 3.08
CA ARG A 66 15.01 13.51 2.99
C ARG A 66 14.00 12.99 1.96
N ASN A 67 14.47 12.62 0.78
CA ASN A 67 13.61 12.10 -0.28
C ASN A 67 12.94 10.78 0.12
N GLU A 68 13.65 9.89 0.80
CA GLU A 68 13.07 8.65 1.33
C GLU A 68 11.97 8.94 2.37
N LYS A 69 12.24 9.82 3.34
CA LYS A 69 11.23 10.22 4.35
C LYS A 69 10.00 10.86 3.71
N LEU A 70 10.19 11.75 2.73
CA LEU A 70 9.08 12.38 1.99
C LEU A 70 8.24 11.36 1.21
N LYS A 71 8.87 10.33 0.62
CA LYS A 71 8.13 9.25 -0.05
C LYS A 71 7.26 8.50 0.95
N VAL A 72 7.84 8.05 2.07
CA VAL A 72 7.10 7.30 3.10
C VAL A 72 5.93 8.13 3.61
N ARG A 73 6.16 9.42 3.91
CA ARG A 73 5.13 10.37 4.32
C ARG A 73 3.98 10.43 3.31
N LYS A 74 4.30 10.62 2.03
CA LYS A 74 3.30 10.68 0.95
C LYS A 74 2.49 9.38 0.89
N PHE A 75 3.15 8.22 0.97
CA PHE A 75 2.45 6.93 0.95
C PHE A 75 1.52 6.77 2.16
N SER A 76 1.99 7.08 3.37
CA SER A 76 1.17 7.03 4.60
C SER A 76 -0.04 7.94 4.50
N PHE A 77 0.13 9.17 4.02
CA PHE A 77 -0.96 10.12 3.80
C PHE A 77 -2.03 9.56 2.85
N TRP A 78 -1.63 9.07 1.68
CA TRP A 78 -2.60 8.51 0.72
C TRP A 78 -3.32 7.27 1.26
N ASN A 79 -2.60 6.41 1.99
CA ASN A 79 -3.20 5.24 2.62
C ASN A 79 -4.23 5.62 3.70
N MET A 80 -3.94 6.63 4.51
CA MET A 80 -4.87 7.19 5.49
C MET A 80 -6.17 7.65 4.81
N ILE A 81 -6.06 8.56 3.82
CA ILE A 81 -7.21 9.10 3.08
C ILE A 81 -8.00 7.98 2.40
N LYS A 82 -7.32 7.04 1.73
CA LYS A 82 -7.95 5.92 1.05
C LYS A 82 -8.74 5.03 2.01
N ASN A 83 -8.17 4.72 3.18
CA ASN A 83 -8.83 3.90 4.18
C ASN A 83 -10.05 4.60 4.79
N ASN A 84 -9.92 5.88 5.14
CA ASN A 84 -11.05 6.70 5.64
C ASN A 84 -12.19 6.76 4.61
N HIS A 85 -11.87 7.13 3.37
CA HIS A 85 -12.88 7.23 2.32
C HIS A 85 -13.60 5.90 2.07
N LYS A 86 -12.85 4.79 2.08
CA LYS A 86 -13.44 3.45 1.93
C LYS A 86 -14.34 3.09 3.12
N ALA A 87 -13.94 3.41 4.34
CA ALA A 87 -14.75 3.19 5.54
C ALA A 87 -16.05 4.00 5.46
N GLU A 88 -15.98 5.28 5.10
CA GLU A 88 -17.16 6.14 4.94
C GLU A 88 -18.14 5.60 3.89
N ILE A 89 -17.65 5.16 2.73
CA ILE A 89 -18.52 4.58 1.69
C ILE A 89 -19.24 3.36 2.24
N TYR A 90 -18.52 2.48 2.94
CA TYR A 90 -19.12 1.27 3.51
C TYR A 90 -20.13 1.60 4.60
N GLU A 91 -19.88 2.60 5.44
CA GLU A 91 -20.86 3.06 6.43
C GLU A 91 -22.12 3.60 5.77
N ARG A 92 -21.98 4.43 4.73
CA ARG A 92 -23.15 4.95 3.98
C ARG A 92 -23.97 3.81 3.37
N TRP A 93 -23.32 2.79 2.84
CA TRP A 93 -23.99 1.61 2.29
C TRP A 93 -24.67 0.72 3.34
N LEU A 94 -24.09 0.65 4.54
CA LEU A 94 -24.68 -0.08 5.65
C LEU A 94 -25.92 0.64 6.22
N ASN A 95 -25.91 1.97 6.17
CA ASN A 95 -27.00 2.83 6.64
C ASN A 95 -28.04 3.16 5.57
N SER A 96 -27.85 2.72 4.31
CA SER A 96 -28.82 2.95 3.24
C SER A 96 -30.00 1.98 3.33
N THR A 97 -31.16 2.41 2.83
CA THR A 97 -32.35 1.57 2.70
C THR A 97 -32.75 1.51 1.22
N PRO A 98 -32.59 0.37 0.52
CA PRO A 98 -32.10 -0.93 1.02
C PRO A 98 -30.59 -0.92 1.34
N ILE A 99 -30.17 -1.86 2.21
CA ILE A 99 -28.75 -2.04 2.55
C ILE A 99 -27.99 -2.47 1.30
N ILE A 100 -26.91 -1.77 0.99
CA ILE A 100 -26.06 -2.10 -0.16
C ILE A 100 -24.85 -2.88 0.33
N LEU A 101 -24.65 -4.09 -0.19
CA LEU A 101 -23.48 -4.90 0.14
C LEU A 101 -22.44 -4.86 -0.99
N PRO A 102 -21.15 -4.57 -0.69
CA PRO A 102 -20.07 -4.75 -1.64
C PRO A 102 -20.04 -6.18 -2.18
N HIS A 103 -19.61 -6.37 -3.43
CA HIS A 103 -19.55 -7.69 -4.08
C HIS A 103 -18.85 -8.77 -3.24
N LYS A 104 -17.80 -8.40 -2.48
CA LYS A 104 -17.07 -9.32 -1.60
C LYS A 104 -17.91 -9.90 -0.45
N PHE A 105 -19.00 -9.23 -0.09
CA PHE A 105 -19.93 -9.61 0.97
C PHE A 105 -21.27 -10.11 0.43
N GLN A 106 -21.48 -10.13 -0.90
CA GLN A 106 -22.74 -10.62 -1.45
C GLN A 106 -22.87 -12.13 -1.25
N ILE A 107 -23.94 -12.55 -0.58
CA ILE A 107 -24.24 -13.96 -0.33
C ILE A 107 -24.96 -14.55 -1.54
N LYS A 108 -24.47 -15.69 -2.02
CA LYS A 108 -25.17 -16.44 -3.08
C LYS A 108 -26.40 -17.15 -2.49
N ARG A 109 -27.49 -17.11 -3.24
CA ARG A 109 -28.71 -17.87 -2.92
C ARG A 109 -28.39 -19.36 -2.97
N ILE A 110 -28.81 -20.10 -1.95
CA ILE A 110 -28.75 -21.56 -1.91
C ILE A 110 -30.18 -22.07 -2.10
N PRO A 111 -30.43 -22.97 -3.07
CA PRO A 111 -31.77 -23.56 -3.25
C PRO A 111 -32.15 -24.43 -2.04
N ASN A 112 -33.44 -24.41 -1.67
CA ASN A 112 -34.01 -25.19 -0.57
C ASN A 112 -33.40 -24.94 0.83
N GLU A 113 -32.78 -23.77 1.03
CA GLU A 113 -32.29 -23.38 2.35
C GLU A 113 -33.45 -22.96 3.28
N GLN A 114 -33.40 -23.40 4.53
CA GLN A 114 -34.32 -22.94 5.58
C GLN A 114 -34.13 -21.45 5.86
N ASP A 115 -35.23 -20.71 5.97
CA ASP A 115 -35.20 -19.24 6.14
C ASP A 115 -34.38 -18.79 7.36
N GLN A 116 -34.44 -19.52 8.47
CA GLN A 116 -33.63 -19.23 9.67
C GLN A 116 -32.12 -19.28 9.39
N ARG A 117 -31.66 -20.25 8.59
CA ARG A 117 -30.25 -20.37 8.22
C ARG A 117 -29.83 -19.24 7.30
N ARG A 118 -30.70 -18.87 6.36
CA ARG A 118 -30.48 -17.73 5.46
C ARG A 118 -30.31 -16.43 6.25
N GLN A 119 -31.23 -16.13 7.17
CA GLN A 119 -31.15 -14.95 8.03
C GLN A 119 -29.85 -14.92 8.84
N LEU A 120 -29.43 -16.07 9.39
CA LEU A 120 -28.18 -16.17 10.14
C LEU A 120 -26.96 -15.84 9.25
N ARG A 121 -26.93 -16.29 8.00
CA ARG A 121 -25.87 -15.93 7.04
C ARG A 121 -25.89 -14.46 6.66
N GLU A 122 -27.07 -13.88 6.48
CA GLU A 122 -27.27 -12.45 6.21
C GLU A 122 -26.73 -11.61 7.38
N ASN A 123 -27.08 -11.95 8.62
CA ASN A 123 -26.58 -11.30 9.82
C ASN A 123 -25.05 -11.40 9.96
N LEU A 124 -24.49 -12.60 9.77
CA LEU A 124 -23.03 -12.80 9.81
C LEU A 124 -22.29 -11.94 8.78
N THR A 125 -22.89 -11.76 7.61
CA THR A 125 -22.31 -10.93 6.55
C THR A 125 -22.32 -9.45 6.92
N LEU A 126 -23.41 -8.98 7.54
CA LEU A 126 -23.49 -7.61 8.04
C LEU A 126 -22.45 -7.35 9.13
N GLU A 127 -22.25 -8.28 10.05
CA GLU A 127 -21.21 -8.18 11.07
C GLU A 127 -19.81 -8.12 10.46
N LYS A 128 -19.50 -8.99 9.48
CA LYS A 128 -18.22 -8.95 8.76
C LYS A 128 -17.97 -7.60 8.08
N MET A 129 -19.02 -6.97 7.55
CA MET A 129 -18.91 -5.65 6.95
C MET A 129 -18.63 -4.58 8.01
N LYS A 130 -19.29 -4.61 9.17
CA LYS A 130 -19.01 -3.72 10.30
C LYS A 130 -17.56 -3.86 10.79
N THR A 131 -17.08 -5.09 10.99
CA THR A 131 -15.69 -5.32 11.40
C THR A 131 -14.69 -4.80 10.36
N GLU A 132 -14.96 -4.95 9.06
CA GLU A 132 -14.09 -4.39 8.02
C GLU A 132 -14.03 -2.85 8.08
N ILE A 133 -15.15 -2.18 8.36
CA ILE A 133 -15.19 -0.72 8.54
C ILE A 133 -14.28 -0.31 9.70
N GLU A 134 -14.40 -0.99 10.85
CA GLU A 134 -13.57 -0.73 12.03
C GLU A 134 -12.08 -0.94 11.72
N LEU A 135 -11.73 -2.04 11.05
CA LEU A 135 -10.36 -2.30 10.63
C LEU A 135 -9.82 -1.23 9.68
N LEU A 136 -10.65 -0.70 8.78
CA LEU A 136 -10.25 0.41 7.91
C LEU A 136 -9.97 1.69 8.70
N LYS A 137 -10.83 2.02 9.68
CA LYS A 137 -10.61 3.16 10.57
C LYS A 137 -9.32 3.02 11.38
N LEU A 138 -9.08 1.85 11.98
CA LEU A 138 -7.85 1.57 12.72
C LEU A 138 -6.60 1.68 11.84
N ARG A 139 -6.66 1.17 10.59
CA ARG A 139 -5.56 1.34 9.63
C ARG A 139 -5.35 2.79 9.24
N ALA A 140 -6.40 3.60 9.16
CA ALA A 140 -6.26 5.03 8.89
C ALA A 140 -5.56 5.74 10.04
N LEU A 141 -5.99 5.50 11.29
CA LEU A 141 -5.37 6.04 12.49
C LEU A 141 -3.88 5.66 12.59
N SER A 142 -3.54 4.40 12.34
CA SER A 142 -2.13 3.96 12.33
C SER A 142 -1.29 4.67 11.26
N ASN A 143 -1.88 4.99 10.10
CA ASN A 143 -1.16 5.76 9.07
C ASN A 143 -1.04 7.25 9.43
N GLU A 144 -2.01 7.81 10.15
CA GLU A 144 -1.95 9.16 10.69
C GLU A 144 -0.82 9.30 11.72
N GLU A 145 -0.72 8.36 12.65
CA GLU A 145 0.35 8.30 13.65
C GLU A 145 1.73 8.18 12.97
N LYS A 146 1.87 7.31 11.97
CA LYS A 146 3.10 7.21 11.17
C LYS A 146 3.47 8.54 10.52
N LEU A 147 2.49 9.31 10.04
CA LEU A 147 2.73 10.61 9.44
C LEU A 147 3.25 11.61 10.47
N LYS A 148 2.66 11.65 11.68
CA LYS A 148 3.12 12.50 12.79
C LYS A 148 4.56 12.16 13.17
N ASN A 149 4.88 10.89 13.33
CA ASN A 149 6.24 10.45 13.69
C ASN A 149 7.27 10.86 12.62
N ILE A 150 6.94 10.72 11.33
CA ILE A 150 7.84 11.14 10.25
C ILE A 150 8.01 12.67 10.24
N ASP A 151 6.95 13.43 10.50
CA ASP A 151 7.02 14.89 10.56
C ASP A 151 7.87 15.36 11.74
N GLU A 152 7.78 14.70 12.90
CA GLU A 152 8.65 14.92 14.05
C GLU A 152 10.11 14.56 13.77
N GLU A 153 10.37 13.44 13.10
CA GLU A 153 11.72 13.03 12.70
C GLU A 153 12.35 14.07 11.76
N ILE A 154 11.63 14.51 10.72
CA ILE A 154 12.09 15.52 9.77
C ILE A 154 12.34 16.85 10.50
N TYR A 155 11.43 17.26 11.40
CA TYR A 155 11.59 18.48 12.18
C TYR A 155 12.84 18.43 13.07
N ASN A 156 13.06 17.31 13.76
CA ASN A 156 14.23 17.11 14.61
C ASN A 156 15.54 17.07 13.80
N GLU A 157 15.53 16.53 12.59
CA GLU A 157 16.67 16.60 11.67
C GLU A 157 16.96 18.03 11.23
N LEU A 158 15.93 18.82 10.91
CA LEU A 158 16.08 20.23 10.53
C LEU A 158 16.61 21.11 11.67
N LYS A 159 16.28 20.80 12.93
CA LYS A 159 16.76 21.56 14.10
C LYS A 159 18.23 21.29 14.46
N LYS A 160 18.81 20.18 14.00
CA LYS A 160 20.21 19.81 14.30
C LYS A 160 21.24 20.60 13.49
N HIS A 161 20.80 21.40 12.50
CA HIS A 161 21.63 22.18 11.58
C HIS A 161 21.16 23.63 11.55
#